data_AF-A0ABD6F1A7-F1
#
_entry.id   AF-A0ABD6F1A7-F1
#
_cell.length_a   1.000
_cell.length_b   1.000
_cell.length_c   1.000
_cell.angle_alpha   90.00
_cell.angle_beta   90.00
_cell.angle_gamma   90.00
#
_symmetry.space_group_name_H-M   'P 1'
#
loop_
_entity.id
_entity.type
_entity.pdbx_description
1 polymer ?
#
loop_
_entity_poly.entity_id
_entity_poly.type
_entity_poly.pdbx_seq_one_letter_code
_entity_poly.pdbx_strand_id
1 'polypeptide(L)'
;QYVYADKIRVTDFHMASIPPPLCHYQLNLTSAICCLAQSKKHVAFLLSNRTVSLYNVVDRKYVHEKDYELDEGIGNVSLIYNLQWKDDDQLSFLECSSTWNIVEVTLERSGFATCRVVYKSYMELLWQSYSSRGYVVETFDGKWNLLEESRNQLEPLCLDASGNIEFKTQFCYNCCFYEQERIVVGLTRSNQFLVNNRLLSDNVGSYSVGDEFLLLLTLDHRIRTFLISDISAGTTVSKLGGGRAVERGSTIIGHDPSGTTVWLQMPRGNLETLHLRALLISKLMKLMDKLEYRQAIELMRKQRVNMNLLYDHSPELFMNNMRRFVDEVGDCDYLNLFILSLSDEDTTTTLYSENYPQKTGRSRERPGEKKVNMICEHLRSTILKLEPKRVCAFFTAVLSTYIKHIPPMISEGLVALHDEASQFDCKDELEQKWIRYISVLVPEKNLFSAALETGNIP
;
A
#
# COMPACT_ATOMS: atom_id res chain seq x y z
N GLN A 1 -1.05 18.49 -4.47
CA GLN A 1 -0.85 19.67 -5.35
C GLN A 1 -0.99 20.92 -4.49
N TYR A 2 -0.25 22.01 -4.79
CA TYR A 2 -0.46 23.31 -4.15
C TYR A 2 -0.85 24.34 -5.21
N VAL A 3 -1.99 25.01 -5.02
CA VAL A 3 -2.55 26.01 -5.94
C VAL A 3 -2.29 27.41 -5.39
N TYR A 4 -1.74 28.29 -6.22
CA TYR A 4 -1.56 29.71 -5.89
C TYR A 4 -2.02 30.55 -7.09
N ALA A 5 -3.24 31.08 -7.00
CA ALA A 5 -3.89 31.84 -8.07
C ALA A 5 -3.90 31.08 -9.42
N ASP A 6 -3.08 31.52 -10.37
CA ASP A 6 -2.90 30.99 -11.73
C ASP A 6 -1.79 29.92 -11.83
N LYS A 7 -1.16 29.55 -10.71
CA LYS A 7 -0.01 28.64 -10.68
C LYS A 7 -0.31 27.36 -9.92
N ILE A 8 0.13 26.24 -10.47
CA ILE A 8 0.06 24.93 -9.81
C ILE A 8 1.46 24.38 -9.64
N ARG A 9 1.77 24.00 -8.40
CA ARG A 9 2.98 23.23 -8.08
C ARG A 9 2.62 21.76 -7.94
N VAL A 10 3.30 20.93 -8.74
CA VAL A 10 3.08 19.49 -8.77
C VAL A 10 4.27 18.76 -8.17
N THR A 11 3.97 17.84 -7.25
CA THR A 11 4.95 16.94 -6.65
C THR A 11 4.47 15.51 -6.84
N ASP A 12 5.22 14.72 -7.63
CA ASP A 12 4.99 13.28 -7.72
C ASP A 12 5.67 12.58 -6.53
N PHE A 13 4.85 12.13 -5.60
CA PHE A 13 5.28 11.45 -4.39
C PHE A 13 5.88 10.06 -4.63
N HIS A 14 5.65 9.44 -5.80
CA HIS A 14 6.31 8.20 -6.19
C HIS A 14 7.74 8.42 -6.70
N MET A 15 8.09 9.64 -7.12
CA MET A 15 9.46 10.01 -7.50
C MET A 15 10.27 10.47 -6.28
N ALA A 16 9.77 11.48 -5.57
CA ALA A 16 10.42 12.01 -4.38
C ALA A 16 9.46 12.85 -3.52
N SER A 17 9.66 12.84 -2.20
CA SER A 17 8.95 13.75 -1.29
C SER A 17 9.63 15.12 -1.26
N ILE A 18 9.32 15.97 -2.25
CA ILE A 18 9.82 17.35 -2.29
C ILE A 18 8.95 18.23 -1.39
N PRO A 19 9.51 18.86 -0.33
CA PRO A 19 8.73 19.66 0.60
C PRO A 19 8.31 21.01 0.01
N PRO A 20 7.13 21.54 0.39
CA PRO A 20 6.74 22.90 0.03
C PRO A 20 7.75 23.93 0.59
N PRO A 21 8.05 25.03 -0.12
CA PRO A 21 7.42 25.49 -1.36
C PRO A 21 7.98 24.87 -2.65
N LEU A 22 8.98 23.99 -2.56
CA LEU A 22 9.60 23.34 -3.71
C LEU A 22 8.62 22.34 -4.35
N CYS A 23 8.84 22.05 -5.63
CA CYS A 23 8.04 21.11 -6.41
C CYS A 23 8.87 20.52 -7.55
N HIS A 24 8.37 19.45 -8.18
CA HIS A 24 9.07 18.85 -9.34
C HIS A 24 8.94 19.74 -10.58
N TYR A 25 7.76 20.31 -10.78
CA TYR A 25 7.49 21.26 -11.85
C TYR A 25 6.30 22.15 -11.49
N GLN A 26 6.20 23.28 -12.18
CA GLN A 26 5.12 24.23 -12.03
C GLN A 26 4.40 24.42 -13.37
N LEU A 27 3.09 24.52 -13.32
CA LEU A 27 2.25 24.92 -14.44
C LEU A 27 1.76 26.35 -14.21
N ASN A 28 1.72 27.15 -15.28
CA ASN A 28 1.07 28.46 -15.27
C ASN A 28 -0.17 28.35 -16.17
N LEU A 29 -1.33 28.63 -15.61
CA LEU A 29 -2.61 28.61 -16.30
C LEU A 29 -3.02 30.03 -16.69
N THR A 30 -3.99 30.13 -17.59
CA THR A 30 -4.43 31.41 -18.16
C THR A 30 -5.20 32.29 -17.17
N SER A 31 -5.75 31.69 -16.11
CA SER A 31 -6.50 32.39 -15.07
C SER A 31 -6.41 31.64 -13.74
N ALA A 32 -6.98 32.25 -12.68
CA ALA A 32 -7.05 31.65 -11.36
C ALA A 32 -7.85 30.33 -11.36
N ILE A 33 -7.37 29.34 -10.62
CA ILE A 33 -8.03 28.03 -10.55
C ILE A 33 -9.12 28.05 -9.49
N CYS A 34 -10.33 27.69 -9.90
CA CYS A 34 -11.48 27.53 -9.02
C CYS A 34 -11.53 26.12 -8.45
N CYS A 35 -11.42 25.11 -9.32
CA CYS A 35 -11.53 23.70 -8.96
C CYS A 35 -10.60 22.85 -9.80
N LEU A 36 -10.30 21.64 -9.32
CA LEU A 36 -9.56 20.65 -10.06
C LEU A 36 -10.19 19.28 -9.87
N ALA A 37 -10.09 18.44 -10.90
CA ALA A 37 -10.44 17.03 -10.85
C ALA A 37 -9.34 16.22 -11.52
N GLN A 38 -8.91 15.13 -10.88
CA GLN A 38 -7.86 14.26 -11.41
C GLN A 38 -8.36 12.83 -11.54
N SER A 39 -8.18 12.25 -12.72
CA SER A 39 -8.31 10.82 -12.98
C SER A 39 -6.92 10.18 -13.11
N LYS A 40 -6.86 8.88 -13.43
CA LYS A 40 -5.58 8.20 -13.67
C LYS A 40 -4.86 8.72 -14.93
N LYS A 41 -5.61 9.20 -15.93
CA LYS A 41 -5.10 9.61 -17.23
C LYS A 41 -5.14 11.12 -17.46
N HIS A 42 -6.08 11.82 -16.83
CA HIS A 42 -6.38 13.21 -17.13
C HIS A 42 -6.45 14.06 -15.87
N VAL A 43 -6.17 15.35 -16.02
CA VAL A 43 -6.41 16.37 -15.01
C VAL A 43 -7.15 17.53 -15.66
N ALA A 44 -8.27 17.92 -15.07
CA ALA A 44 -9.05 19.07 -15.49
C ALA A 44 -8.94 20.17 -14.45
N PHE A 45 -8.65 21.39 -14.91
CA PHE A 45 -8.67 22.60 -14.09
C PHE A 45 -9.79 23.50 -14.56
N LEU A 46 -10.76 23.76 -13.67
CA LEU A 46 -11.77 24.79 -13.93
C LEU A 46 -11.22 26.14 -13.49
N LEU A 47 -11.14 27.06 -14.45
CA LEU A 47 -10.58 28.39 -14.28
C LEU A 47 -11.67 29.44 -14.06
N SER A 48 -11.30 30.56 -13.43
CA SER A 48 -12.22 31.65 -13.10
C SER A 48 -12.78 32.39 -14.31
N ASN A 49 -12.17 32.23 -15.49
CA ASN A 49 -12.66 32.73 -16.77
C ASN A 49 -13.63 31.76 -17.47
N ARG A 50 -14.14 30.74 -16.76
CA ARG A 50 -15.07 29.71 -17.28
C ARG A 50 -14.47 28.84 -18.38
N THR A 51 -13.18 28.55 -18.27
CA THR A 51 -12.49 27.60 -19.13
C THR A 51 -12.13 26.35 -18.34
N VAL A 52 -12.36 25.18 -18.91
CA VAL A 52 -11.81 23.92 -18.44
C VAL A 52 -10.51 23.66 -19.19
N SER A 53 -9.38 23.73 -18.49
CA SER A 53 -8.07 23.41 -19.05
C SER A 53 -7.74 21.94 -18.78
N LEU A 54 -7.65 21.14 -19.85
CA LEU A 54 -7.42 19.70 -19.80
C LEU A 54 -5.94 19.38 -20.01
N TYR A 55 -5.43 18.48 -19.17
CA TYR A 55 -4.06 17.97 -19.21
C TYR A 55 -4.07 16.44 -19.22
N ASN A 56 -3.21 15.85 -20.05
CA ASN A 56 -2.89 14.43 -20.02
C ASN A 56 -1.79 14.13 -19.01
N VAL A 57 -1.89 12.98 -18.35
CA VAL A 57 -0.85 12.44 -17.47
C VAL A 57 0.05 11.51 -18.30
N VAL A 58 1.14 12.05 -18.84
CA VAL A 58 2.14 11.31 -19.62
C VAL A 58 3.43 11.23 -18.83
N ASP A 59 3.95 10.03 -18.63
CA ASP A 59 5.16 9.78 -17.81
C ASP A 59 5.10 10.48 -16.44
N ARG A 60 3.92 10.44 -15.80
CA ARG A 60 3.63 11.08 -14.50
C ARG A 60 3.75 12.61 -14.48
N LYS A 61 3.81 13.24 -15.65
CA LYS A 61 3.76 14.70 -15.81
C LYS A 61 2.47 15.13 -16.48
N TYR A 62 2.01 16.32 -16.11
CA TYR A 62 0.85 16.95 -16.74
C TYR A 62 1.30 17.65 -18.01
N VAL A 63 0.74 17.22 -19.13
CA VAL A 63 0.97 17.78 -20.46
C VAL A 63 -0.33 18.42 -20.92
N HIS A 64 -0.31 19.72 -21.22
CA HIS A 64 -1.49 20.43 -21.70
C HIS A 64 -2.03 19.76 -22.95
N GLU A 65 -3.34 19.52 -22.98
CA GLU A 65 -4.01 18.95 -24.13
C GLU A 65 -4.80 20.03 -24.86
N LYS A 66 -5.79 20.62 -24.17
CA LYS A 66 -6.72 21.57 -24.77
C LYS A 66 -7.47 22.36 -23.70
N ASP A 67 -7.87 23.57 -24.07
CA ASP A 67 -8.77 24.40 -23.27
C ASP A 67 -10.19 24.37 -23.87
N TYR A 68 -11.19 24.26 -23.01
CA TYR A 68 -12.59 24.20 -23.38
C TYR A 68 -13.36 25.34 -22.72
N GLU A 69 -13.95 26.21 -23.53
CA GLU A 69 -14.81 27.28 -23.03
C GLU A 69 -16.19 26.70 -22.68
N LEU A 70 -16.64 26.93 -21.44
CA LEU A 70 -17.98 26.54 -21.03
C LEU A 70 -19.02 27.40 -21.78
N ASP A 71 -20.05 26.75 -22.30
CA ASP A 71 -21.15 27.44 -22.97
C ASP A 71 -22.00 28.32 -22.02
N GLU A 72 -22.93 29.10 -22.60
CA GLU A 72 -23.83 29.99 -21.85
C GLU A 72 -24.88 29.25 -21.00
N GLY A 73 -24.84 27.92 -20.91
CA GLY A 73 -25.77 27.11 -20.11
C GLY A 73 -25.70 27.36 -18.60
N ILE A 74 -24.69 28.11 -18.13
CA ILE A 74 -24.40 28.41 -16.73
C ILE A 74 -24.67 29.90 -16.46
N GLY A 75 -25.37 30.20 -15.36
CA GLY A 75 -25.70 31.59 -15.02
C GLY A 75 -24.46 32.46 -14.83
N ASN A 76 -24.42 33.68 -15.40
CA ASN A 76 -23.23 34.57 -15.39
C ASN A 76 -22.67 34.91 -14.00
N VAL A 77 -23.45 34.74 -12.93
CA VAL A 77 -23.04 34.96 -11.54
C VAL A 77 -23.35 33.69 -10.74
N SER A 78 -22.50 32.68 -10.88
CA SER A 78 -22.65 31.42 -10.14
C SER A 78 -21.33 30.98 -9.51
N LEU A 79 -21.43 30.35 -8.32
CA LEU A 79 -20.31 29.71 -7.64
C LEU A 79 -20.23 28.26 -8.11
N ILE A 80 -19.08 27.86 -8.65
CA ILE A 80 -18.84 26.48 -9.09
C ILE A 80 -17.87 25.80 -8.13
N TYR A 81 -18.19 24.58 -7.70
CA TYR A 81 -17.38 23.78 -6.79
C TYR A 81 -17.56 22.28 -7.01
N ASN A 82 -16.71 21.47 -6.38
CA ASN A 82 -16.76 20.00 -6.43
C ASN A 82 -16.76 19.43 -7.87
N LEU A 83 -15.78 19.86 -8.66
CA LEU A 83 -15.50 19.28 -9.98
C LEU A 83 -15.09 17.80 -9.83
N GLN A 84 -15.73 16.91 -10.58
CA GLN A 84 -15.46 15.47 -10.59
C GLN A 84 -15.49 14.92 -12.01
N TRP A 85 -14.83 13.79 -12.21
CA TRP A 85 -14.89 13.02 -13.45
C TRP A 85 -16.12 12.11 -13.46
N LYS A 86 -16.82 12.07 -14.59
CA LYS A 86 -17.86 11.08 -14.91
C LYS A 86 -17.28 9.99 -15.82
N ASP A 87 -16.57 10.40 -16.87
CA ASP A 87 -15.89 9.52 -17.84
C ASP A 87 -14.68 10.28 -18.45
N ASP A 88 -13.91 9.68 -19.37
CA ASP A 88 -12.70 10.26 -19.95
C ASP A 88 -12.93 11.66 -20.59
N ASP A 89 -14.12 11.91 -21.18
CA ASP A 89 -14.50 13.18 -21.83
C ASP A 89 -15.65 13.93 -21.12
N GLN A 90 -16.07 13.46 -19.93
CA GLN A 90 -17.22 14.01 -19.21
C GLN A 90 -16.87 14.36 -17.77
N LEU A 91 -17.23 15.58 -17.37
CA LEU A 91 -17.06 16.09 -16.03
C LEU A 91 -18.42 16.44 -15.43
N SER A 92 -18.46 16.60 -14.12
CA SER A 92 -19.59 17.20 -13.42
C SER A 92 -19.11 18.16 -12.33
N PHE A 93 -19.91 19.16 -12.03
CA PHE A 93 -19.68 20.05 -10.90
C PHE A 93 -21.01 20.48 -10.27
N LEU A 94 -20.90 21.09 -9.09
CA LEU A 94 -22.01 21.78 -8.43
C LEU A 94 -21.98 23.26 -8.77
N GLU A 95 -23.12 23.79 -9.20
CA GLU A 95 -23.34 25.22 -9.44
C GLU A 95 -24.31 25.76 -8.39
N CYS A 96 -23.91 26.81 -7.70
CA CYS A 96 -24.79 27.60 -6.84
C CYS A 96 -25.11 28.92 -7.52
N SER A 97 -26.40 29.14 -7.84
CA SER A 97 -26.95 30.38 -8.37
C SER A 97 -28.21 30.76 -7.59
N SER A 98 -29.40 30.77 -8.23
CA SER A 98 -30.69 30.84 -7.53
C SER A 98 -31.10 29.50 -6.91
N THR A 99 -30.53 28.41 -7.42
CA THR A 99 -30.71 27.03 -6.97
C THR A 99 -29.35 26.35 -6.95
N TRP A 100 -29.27 25.18 -6.31
CA TRP A 100 -28.11 24.31 -6.38
C TRP A 100 -28.32 23.26 -7.46
N ASN A 101 -27.43 23.26 -8.45
CA ASN A 101 -27.56 22.44 -9.64
C ASN A 101 -26.41 21.44 -9.73
N ILE A 102 -26.71 20.24 -10.19
CA ILE A 102 -25.69 19.31 -10.70
C ILE A 102 -25.59 19.57 -12.19
N VAL A 103 -24.41 19.94 -12.65
CA VAL A 103 -24.15 20.28 -14.06
C VAL A 103 -23.17 19.27 -14.62
N GLU A 104 -23.56 18.62 -15.71
CA GLU A 104 -22.68 17.82 -16.55
C GLU A 104 -22.01 18.70 -17.60
N VAL A 105 -20.73 18.41 -17.84
CA VAL A 105 -19.92 19.07 -18.84
C VAL A 105 -19.40 18.01 -19.80
N THR A 106 -19.72 18.14 -21.07
CA THR A 106 -19.18 17.28 -22.13
C THR A 106 -18.12 18.06 -22.91
N LEU A 107 -16.90 17.53 -22.95
CA LEU A 107 -15.78 18.16 -23.65
C LEU A 107 -15.86 17.84 -25.14
N GLU A 108 -16.25 18.80 -25.97
CA GLU A 108 -16.44 18.56 -27.40
C GLU A 108 -15.15 18.71 -28.22
N ARG A 109 -15.02 17.90 -29.28
CA ARG A 109 -13.90 18.01 -30.23
C ARG A 109 -13.77 19.40 -30.85
N SER A 110 -14.87 20.16 -30.94
CA SER A 110 -14.91 21.55 -31.40
C SER A 110 -14.06 22.50 -30.54
N GLY A 111 -13.80 22.16 -29.26
CA GLY A 111 -13.12 23.03 -28.30
C GLY A 111 -14.07 23.82 -27.40
N PHE A 112 -15.37 23.58 -27.52
CA PHE A 112 -16.36 24.04 -26.56
C PHE A 112 -16.69 22.94 -25.57
N ALA A 113 -17.14 23.33 -24.38
CA ALA A 113 -17.67 22.43 -23.37
C ALA A 113 -19.16 22.69 -23.23
N THR A 114 -19.96 21.68 -23.56
CA THR A 114 -21.42 21.77 -23.51
C THR A 114 -21.91 21.47 -22.10
N CYS A 115 -22.69 22.38 -21.52
CA CYS A 115 -23.17 22.26 -20.15
C CYS A 115 -24.64 21.86 -20.09
N ARG A 116 -24.93 20.81 -19.32
CA ARG A 116 -26.28 20.29 -19.11
C ARG A 116 -26.59 20.22 -17.63
N VAL A 117 -27.58 21.00 -17.19
CA VAL A 117 -28.12 20.87 -15.82
C VAL A 117 -28.92 19.57 -15.73
N VAL A 118 -28.39 18.59 -14.99
CA VAL A 118 -29.04 17.28 -14.82
C VAL A 118 -29.96 17.23 -13.61
N TYR A 119 -29.76 18.10 -12.63
CA TYR A 119 -30.61 18.19 -11.45
C TYR A 119 -30.63 19.60 -10.88
N LYS A 120 -31.79 20.02 -10.36
CA LYS A 120 -31.99 21.31 -9.70
C LYS A 120 -32.58 21.09 -8.31
N SER A 121 -31.95 21.68 -7.32
CA SER A 121 -32.32 21.57 -5.90
C SER A 121 -32.51 22.95 -5.28
N TYR A 122 -33.55 23.09 -4.47
CA TYR A 122 -33.71 24.23 -3.56
C TYR A 122 -32.99 24.02 -2.22
N MET A 123 -32.55 22.79 -1.96
CA MET A 123 -31.68 22.46 -0.83
C MET A 123 -30.23 22.47 -1.30
N GLU A 124 -29.34 23.01 -0.47
CA GLU A 124 -27.92 23.06 -0.75
C GLU A 124 -27.32 21.66 -0.93
N LEU A 125 -26.52 21.51 -1.99
CA LEU A 125 -25.77 20.30 -2.32
C LEU A 125 -24.31 20.52 -1.88
N LEU A 126 -23.78 19.67 -1.03
CA LEU A 126 -22.44 19.84 -0.47
C LEU A 126 -21.37 19.13 -1.30
N TRP A 127 -21.71 17.95 -1.82
CA TRP A 127 -20.77 17.07 -2.52
C TRP A 127 -21.51 16.19 -3.53
N GLN A 128 -20.88 15.89 -4.66
CA GLN A 128 -21.35 14.90 -5.62
C GLN A 128 -20.21 14.03 -6.14
N SER A 129 -20.57 12.84 -6.62
CA SER A 129 -19.74 12.03 -7.51
C SER A 129 -20.62 11.15 -8.38
N TYR A 130 -20.15 10.87 -9.59
CA TYR A 130 -20.79 9.90 -10.45
C TYR A 130 -20.48 8.47 -9.98
N SER A 131 -21.44 7.58 -10.16
CA SER A 131 -21.36 6.13 -9.88
C SER A 131 -22.02 5.37 -11.04
N SER A 132 -21.87 4.05 -11.07
CA SER A 132 -22.52 3.19 -12.07
C SER A 132 -24.05 3.30 -12.11
N ARG A 133 -24.70 3.82 -11.06
CA ARG A 133 -26.15 3.99 -10.97
C ARG A 133 -26.63 5.43 -11.20
N GLY A 134 -25.72 6.40 -11.27
CA GLY A 134 -26.02 7.83 -11.33
C GLY A 134 -25.25 8.64 -10.29
N TYR A 135 -25.76 9.80 -9.91
CA TYR A 135 -25.06 10.71 -9.01
C TYR A 135 -25.31 10.38 -7.54
N VAL A 136 -24.24 10.16 -6.78
CA VAL A 136 -24.29 10.15 -5.32
C VAL A 136 -24.08 11.57 -4.82
N VAL A 137 -24.98 12.05 -3.97
CA VAL A 137 -25.06 13.46 -3.57
C VAL A 137 -25.24 13.57 -2.06
N GLU A 138 -24.43 14.40 -1.43
CA GLU A 138 -24.63 14.82 -0.03
C GLU A 138 -25.38 16.16 -0.01
N THR A 139 -26.48 16.21 0.72
CA THR A 139 -27.29 17.41 0.92
C THR A 139 -26.96 18.09 2.25
N PHE A 140 -27.31 19.36 2.39
CA PHE A 140 -26.97 20.17 3.58
C PHE A 140 -27.51 19.61 4.91
N ASP A 141 -28.58 18.82 4.87
CA ASP A 141 -29.12 18.11 6.04
C ASP A 141 -28.32 16.86 6.43
N GLY A 142 -27.19 16.60 5.75
CA GLY A 142 -26.30 15.46 6.00
C GLY A 142 -26.78 14.15 5.38
N LYS A 143 -27.87 14.16 4.60
CA LYS A 143 -28.35 12.96 3.90
C LYS A 143 -27.54 12.68 2.65
N TRP A 144 -27.23 11.42 2.46
CA TRP A 144 -26.64 10.91 1.23
C TRP A 144 -27.75 10.32 0.37
N ASN A 145 -27.79 10.72 -0.89
CA ASN A 145 -28.84 10.37 -1.84
C ASN A 145 -28.24 9.87 -3.15
N LEU A 146 -28.99 9.04 -3.87
CA LEU A 146 -28.71 8.62 -5.24
C LEU A 146 -29.71 9.29 -6.17
N LEU A 147 -29.20 10.00 -7.16
CA LEU A 147 -29.95 10.49 -8.32
C LEU A 147 -29.74 9.49 -9.47
N GLU A 148 -30.70 8.60 -9.67
CA GLU A 148 -30.71 7.74 -10.87
C GLU A 148 -31.13 8.56 -12.09
N GLU A 149 -30.35 8.47 -13.18
CA GLU A 149 -30.60 9.22 -14.43
C GLU A 149 -32.00 8.94 -15.01
N SER A 150 -32.54 7.75 -14.76
CA SER A 150 -33.85 7.33 -15.26
C SER A 150 -35.04 7.96 -14.51
N ARG A 151 -34.86 8.38 -13.25
CA ARG A 151 -35.94 8.82 -12.36
C ARG A 151 -35.97 10.32 -12.10
N ASN A 152 -34.83 11.00 -12.26
CA ASN A 152 -34.65 12.43 -12.01
C ASN A 152 -35.18 12.89 -10.62
N GLN A 153 -35.05 12.02 -9.63
CA GLN A 153 -35.38 12.30 -8.23
C GLN A 153 -34.28 11.76 -7.32
N LEU A 154 -34.03 12.46 -6.21
CA LEU A 154 -33.11 11.99 -5.18
C LEU A 154 -33.80 10.92 -4.33
N GLU A 155 -33.24 9.72 -4.33
CA GLU A 155 -33.62 8.64 -3.43
C GLU A 155 -32.57 8.49 -2.33
N PRO A 156 -32.95 8.15 -1.08
CA PRO A 156 -31.97 7.92 -0.02
C PRO A 156 -30.94 6.84 -0.42
N LEU A 157 -29.66 7.11 -0.17
CA LEU A 157 -28.60 6.16 -0.45
C LEU A 157 -28.56 5.08 0.64
N CYS A 158 -28.69 3.82 0.23
CA CYS A 158 -28.56 2.64 1.08
C CYS A 158 -27.42 1.77 0.54
N LEU A 159 -26.33 1.65 1.31
CA LEU A 159 -25.17 0.83 0.90
C LEU A 159 -25.13 -0.52 1.60
N ASP A 160 -25.69 -0.62 2.79
CA ASP A 160 -25.71 -1.81 3.62
C ASP A 160 -27.05 -1.95 4.37
N ALA A 161 -27.16 -2.95 5.24
CA ALA A 161 -28.37 -3.20 6.03
C ALA A 161 -28.67 -2.12 7.09
N SER A 162 -27.80 -1.10 7.26
CA SER A 162 -27.98 -0.01 8.24
C SER A 162 -29.07 0.98 7.81
N GLY A 163 -29.56 0.87 6.57
CA GLY A 163 -30.56 1.76 6.00
C GLY A 163 -29.94 3.00 5.38
N ASN A 164 -30.70 4.10 5.39
CA ASN A 164 -30.32 5.35 4.73
C ASN A 164 -29.08 5.96 5.40
N ILE A 165 -28.12 6.40 4.58
CA ILE A 165 -26.91 7.06 5.05
C ILE A 165 -27.21 8.52 5.33
N GLU A 166 -27.00 8.94 6.58
CA GLU A 166 -27.28 10.32 7.02
C GLU A 166 -26.35 10.74 8.16
N PHE A 167 -25.40 11.64 7.89
CA PHE A 167 -24.49 12.19 8.89
C PHE A 167 -25.17 13.32 9.70
N LYS A 168 -26.18 12.94 10.51
CA LYS A 168 -27.07 13.86 11.24
C LYS A 168 -26.38 14.87 12.14
N THR A 169 -25.23 14.51 12.70
CA THR A 169 -24.75 15.20 13.91
C THR A 169 -23.79 16.34 13.63
N GLN A 170 -23.03 16.35 12.53
CA GLN A 170 -21.92 17.30 12.39
C GLN A 170 -21.54 17.47 10.91
N PHE A 171 -21.44 18.71 10.45
CA PHE A 171 -20.91 19.02 9.11
C PHE A 171 -19.57 18.31 8.88
N CYS A 172 -19.57 17.36 7.95
CA CYS A 172 -18.35 16.76 7.44
C CYS A 172 -17.68 17.78 6.52
N TYR A 173 -16.45 18.16 6.82
CA TYR A 173 -15.71 19.09 5.95
C TYR A 173 -14.87 18.34 4.90
N ASN A 174 -14.73 17.03 5.07
CA ASN A 174 -14.05 16.15 4.13
C ASN A 174 -14.81 14.83 4.09
N CYS A 175 -15.45 14.55 2.96
CA CYS A 175 -16.24 13.37 2.71
C CYS A 175 -15.96 12.81 1.31
N CYS A 176 -16.21 11.52 1.14
CA CYS A 176 -16.06 10.84 -0.14
C CYS A 176 -16.88 9.57 -0.19
N PHE A 177 -17.37 9.23 -1.38
CA PHE A 177 -17.96 7.92 -1.68
C PHE A 177 -16.97 7.06 -2.46
N TYR A 178 -16.79 5.81 -2.02
CA TYR A 178 -15.96 4.81 -2.69
C TYR A 178 -16.86 3.69 -3.19
N GLU A 179 -17.15 3.71 -4.50
CA GLU A 179 -18.14 2.82 -5.11
C GLU A 179 -17.77 1.34 -5.01
N GLN A 180 -16.53 0.98 -5.33
CA GLN A 180 -16.07 -0.42 -5.37
C GLN A 180 -16.30 -1.13 -4.04
N GLU A 181 -16.04 -0.43 -2.95
CA GLU A 181 -16.16 -0.94 -1.58
C GLU A 181 -17.50 -0.59 -0.94
N ARG A 182 -18.35 0.17 -1.64
CA ARG A 182 -19.66 0.66 -1.18
C ARG A 182 -19.58 1.31 0.21
N ILE A 183 -18.60 2.19 0.39
CA ILE A 183 -18.45 2.96 1.63
C ILE A 183 -18.57 4.46 1.37
N VAL A 184 -19.25 5.16 2.28
CA VAL A 184 -19.19 6.62 2.43
C VAL A 184 -18.40 6.92 3.67
N VAL A 185 -17.40 7.79 3.55
CA VAL A 185 -16.60 8.27 4.67
C VAL A 185 -16.81 9.76 4.89
N GLY A 186 -16.76 10.20 6.14
CA GLY A 186 -16.87 11.61 6.51
C GLY A 186 -16.04 11.93 7.75
N LEU A 187 -15.25 13.00 7.68
CA LEU A 187 -14.56 13.58 8.82
C LEU A 187 -15.25 14.87 9.26
N THR A 188 -15.73 14.88 10.49
CA THR A 188 -16.46 15.99 11.08
C THR A 188 -15.52 17.02 11.71
N ARG A 189 -16.01 18.26 11.91
CA ARG A 189 -15.26 19.32 12.59
C ARG A 189 -14.89 19.02 14.05
N SER A 190 -15.60 18.11 14.71
CA SER A 190 -15.27 17.65 16.06
C SER A 190 -14.30 16.47 16.06
N ASN A 191 -13.72 16.12 14.90
CA ASN A 191 -12.74 15.05 14.71
C ASN A 191 -13.33 13.63 14.79
N GLN A 192 -14.63 13.49 14.51
CA GLN A 192 -15.27 12.18 14.37
C GLN A 192 -15.16 11.69 12.93
N PHE A 193 -14.66 10.46 12.76
CA PHE A 193 -14.60 9.79 11.47
C PHE A 193 -15.73 8.77 11.38
N LEU A 194 -16.62 9.01 10.43
CA LEU A 194 -17.83 8.23 10.19
C LEU A 194 -17.64 7.37 8.93
N VAL A 195 -18.15 6.15 8.97
CA VAL A 195 -18.28 5.27 7.79
C VAL A 195 -19.69 4.73 7.72
N ASN A 196 -20.40 4.91 6.60
CA ASN A 196 -21.80 4.48 6.42
C ASN A 196 -22.70 4.84 7.61
N ASN A 197 -22.61 6.10 8.09
CA ASN A 197 -23.30 6.62 9.28
C ASN A 197 -22.92 6.00 10.63
N ARG A 198 -21.82 5.23 10.70
CA ARG A 198 -21.32 4.64 11.95
C ARG A 198 -20.02 5.34 12.37
N LEU A 199 -19.90 5.63 13.66
CA LEU A 199 -18.67 6.18 14.23
C LEU A 199 -17.58 5.10 14.24
N LEU A 200 -16.50 5.31 13.50
CA LEU A 200 -15.34 4.42 13.51
C LEU A 200 -14.28 4.87 14.53
N SER A 201 -14.05 6.19 14.65
CA SER A 201 -13.12 6.78 15.64
C SER A 201 -13.51 8.23 15.89
N ASP A 202 -13.35 8.73 17.12
CA ASP A 202 -13.80 10.06 17.56
C ASP A 202 -12.67 11.09 17.73
N ASN A 203 -11.45 10.71 17.35
CA ASN A 203 -10.23 11.50 17.55
C ASN A 203 -9.34 11.54 16.31
N VAL A 204 -9.91 11.75 15.13
CA VAL A 204 -9.19 11.70 13.85
C VAL A 204 -8.83 13.11 13.37
N GLY A 205 -7.54 13.34 13.10
CA GLY A 205 -7.07 14.61 12.53
C GLY A 205 -7.01 14.59 11.00
N SER A 206 -6.64 13.46 10.41
CA SER A 206 -6.62 13.26 8.95
C SER A 206 -6.74 11.79 8.61
N TYR A 207 -7.09 11.51 7.36
CA TYR A 207 -7.28 10.16 6.87
C TYR A 207 -6.83 10.02 5.42
N SER A 208 -6.67 8.78 4.97
CA SER A 208 -6.48 8.45 3.57
C SER A 208 -7.09 7.09 3.28
N VAL A 209 -7.84 6.99 2.20
CA VAL A 209 -8.46 5.75 1.71
C VAL A 209 -7.73 5.31 0.45
N GLY A 210 -7.39 4.03 0.39
CA GLY A 210 -6.79 3.39 -0.78
C GLY A 210 -7.67 2.24 -1.26
N ASP A 211 -7.09 1.32 -2.02
CA ASP A 211 -7.86 0.21 -2.60
C ASP A 211 -8.17 -0.87 -1.54
N GLU A 212 -7.24 -1.16 -0.64
CA GLU A 212 -7.39 -2.21 0.39
C GLU A 212 -7.49 -1.65 1.81
N PHE A 213 -6.90 -0.48 2.05
CA PHE A 213 -6.69 0.07 3.38
C PHE A 213 -7.32 1.45 3.58
N LEU A 214 -7.89 1.63 4.76
CA LEU A 214 -8.21 2.93 5.34
C LEU A 214 -7.18 3.26 6.42
N LEU A 215 -6.53 4.42 6.27
CA LEU A 215 -5.57 4.95 7.23
C LEU A 215 -6.18 6.13 7.97
N LEU A 216 -6.17 6.09 9.30
CA LEU A 216 -6.56 7.20 10.16
C LEU A 216 -5.35 7.69 10.95
N LEU A 217 -5.03 8.98 10.88
CA LEU A 217 -4.10 9.61 11.81
C LEU A 217 -4.89 10.34 12.89
N THR A 218 -4.67 9.89 14.12
CA THR A 218 -5.45 10.32 15.27
C THR A 218 -4.77 11.46 16.01
N LEU A 219 -5.54 12.19 16.81
CA LEU A 219 -5.08 13.33 17.60
C LEU A 219 -4.13 12.90 18.74
N ASP A 220 -4.10 11.61 19.11
CA ASP A 220 -3.05 11.00 19.95
C ASP A 220 -1.78 10.63 19.16
N HIS A 221 -1.63 11.14 17.93
CA HIS A 221 -0.44 11.04 17.08
C HIS A 221 -0.11 9.60 16.69
N ARG A 222 -1.13 8.79 16.38
CA ARG A 222 -0.95 7.42 15.90
C ARG A 222 -1.67 7.20 14.58
N ILE A 223 -0.99 6.54 13.65
CA ILE A 223 -1.62 6.03 12.43
C ILE A 223 -2.22 4.66 12.74
N ARG A 224 -3.52 4.53 12.53
CA ARG A 224 -4.28 3.28 12.61
C ARG A 224 -4.64 2.82 11.20
N THR A 225 -4.47 1.52 10.96
CA THR A 225 -4.73 0.89 9.66
C THR A 225 -5.94 -0.02 9.80
N PHE A 226 -6.85 0.04 8.84
CA PHE A 226 -8.04 -0.80 8.78
C PHE A 226 -8.16 -1.41 7.39
N LEU A 227 -8.64 -2.65 7.30
CA LEU A 227 -9.03 -3.26 6.03
C LEU A 227 -10.40 -2.73 5.63
N ILE A 228 -10.52 -2.31 4.37
CA ILE A 228 -11.80 -1.82 3.87
C ILE A 228 -12.82 -2.96 3.79
N SER A 229 -12.39 -4.18 3.47
CA SER A 229 -13.25 -5.39 3.46
C SER A 229 -13.93 -5.65 4.80
N ASP A 230 -13.23 -5.43 5.91
CA ASP A 230 -13.78 -5.65 7.26
C ASP A 230 -14.86 -4.60 7.58
N ILE A 231 -14.63 -3.37 7.13
CA ILE A 231 -15.53 -2.22 7.29
C ILE A 231 -16.78 -2.41 6.43
N SER A 232 -16.63 -2.74 5.15
CA SER A 232 -17.75 -2.92 4.21
C SER A 232 -18.62 -4.11 4.59
N ALA A 233 -18.03 -5.19 5.13
CA ALA A 233 -18.76 -6.33 5.66
C ALA A 233 -19.49 -6.04 6.99
N GLY A 234 -19.28 -4.87 7.61
CA GLY A 234 -19.88 -4.51 8.89
C GLY A 234 -19.45 -5.42 10.05
N THR A 235 -18.29 -6.08 9.91
CA THR A 235 -17.72 -7.00 10.90
C THR A 235 -16.99 -6.23 12.01
N THR A 236 -16.48 -6.94 13.02
CA THR A 236 -15.62 -6.33 14.04
C THR A 236 -14.39 -5.73 13.37
N VAL A 237 -14.37 -4.40 13.24
CA VAL A 237 -13.27 -3.68 12.59
C VAL A 237 -12.02 -3.78 13.46
N SER A 238 -11.13 -4.69 13.09
CA SER A 238 -9.87 -4.92 13.79
C SER A 238 -8.82 -3.89 13.34
N LYS A 239 -8.06 -3.35 14.30
CA LYS A 239 -6.94 -2.45 14.00
C LYS A 239 -5.76 -3.30 13.58
N LEU A 240 -5.19 -3.03 12.41
CA LEU A 240 -3.95 -3.65 11.97
C LEU A 240 -2.73 -2.83 12.43
N GLY A 241 -1.73 -3.51 12.96
CA GLY A 241 -0.38 -3.01 13.26
C GLY A 241 -0.22 -2.23 14.57
N GLY A 242 -1.04 -2.46 15.60
CA GLY A 242 -0.94 -1.85 16.96
C GLY A 242 -0.98 -0.30 17.02
N GLY A 243 -1.12 0.37 15.87
CA GLY A 243 -0.97 1.80 15.69
C GLY A 243 0.49 2.29 15.74
N ARG A 244 0.93 3.01 14.69
CA ARG A 244 2.28 3.59 14.61
C ARG A 244 2.29 5.03 15.10
N ALA A 245 3.11 5.33 16.10
CA ALA A 245 3.31 6.70 16.57
C ALA A 245 4.01 7.56 15.49
N VAL A 246 3.62 8.84 15.40
CA VAL A 246 4.21 9.85 14.51
C VAL A 246 4.46 11.16 15.26
N GLU A 247 5.16 12.11 14.64
CA GLU A 247 5.38 13.43 15.25
C GLU A 247 4.03 14.13 15.48
N ARG A 248 3.92 14.80 16.62
CA ARG A 248 2.74 15.59 16.98
C ARG A 248 2.45 16.66 15.93
N GLY A 249 1.22 16.70 15.44
CA GLY A 249 0.76 17.65 14.43
C GLY A 249 1.06 17.24 12.98
N SER A 250 1.54 16.00 12.76
CA SER A 250 1.62 15.44 11.42
C SER A 250 0.22 15.31 10.79
N THR A 251 0.14 15.34 9.47
CA THR A 251 -1.11 15.16 8.69
C THR A 251 -0.86 14.17 7.56
N ILE A 252 -1.78 13.24 7.31
CA ILE A 252 -1.68 12.34 6.15
C ILE A 252 -2.02 13.14 4.89
N ILE A 253 -1.11 13.11 3.91
CA ILE A 253 -1.35 13.65 2.57
C ILE A 253 -2.00 12.57 1.68
N GLY A 254 -1.52 11.34 1.82
CA GLY A 254 -2.00 10.19 1.06
C GLY A 254 -1.17 8.95 1.34
N HIS A 255 -1.54 7.84 0.74
CA HIS A 255 -0.72 6.64 0.71
C HIS A 255 -0.79 5.97 -0.67
N ASP A 256 0.20 5.13 -0.95
CA ASP A 256 0.23 4.32 -2.15
C ASP A 256 -0.92 3.30 -2.10
N PRO A 257 -1.93 3.38 -2.99
CA PRO A 257 -3.11 2.51 -2.92
C PRO A 257 -2.79 1.01 -2.99
N SER A 258 -1.68 0.65 -3.65
CA SER A 258 -1.24 -0.73 -3.86
C SER A 258 0.12 -1.05 -3.25
N GLY A 259 0.73 -0.07 -2.58
CA GLY A 259 2.08 -0.18 -2.05
C GLY A 259 2.11 -0.19 -0.53
N THR A 260 3.23 0.27 0.01
CA THR A 260 3.49 0.26 1.46
C THR A 260 3.74 1.65 2.01
N THR A 261 3.80 2.64 1.12
CA THR A 261 4.28 3.99 1.37
C THR A 261 3.14 4.88 1.81
N VAL A 262 3.36 5.67 2.85
CA VAL A 262 2.44 6.70 3.33
C VAL A 262 3.20 8.00 3.40
N TRP A 263 2.60 9.08 2.90
CA TRP A 263 3.20 10.41 2.88
C TRP A 263 2.54 11.30 3.92
N LEU A 264 3.37 11.88 4.78
CA LEU A 264 2.96 12.78 5.85
C LEU A 264 3.50 14.19 5.61
N GLN A 265 2.70 15.18 5.98
CA GLN A 265 3.18 16.54 6.21
C GLN A 265 3.45 16.72 7.70
N MET A 266 4.68 17.07 8.05
CA MET A 266 5.07 17.39 9.42
C MET A 266 4.63 18.83 9.76
N PRO A 267 4.47 19.20 11.04
CA PRO A 267 4.00 20.54 11.45
C PRO A 267 4.84 21.69 10.89
N ARG A 268 6.12 21.42 10.67
CA ARG A 268 7.09 22.40 10.13
C ARG A 268 7.04 22.54 8.61
N GLY A 269 6.13 21.83 7.95
CA GLY A 269 5.98 21.82 6.49
C GLY A 269 6.81 20.76 5.75
N ASN A 270 7.75 20.10 6.44
CA ASN A 270 8.53 18.99 5.86
C ASN A 270 7.61 17.84 5.44
N LEU A 271 8.02 17.10 4.41
CA LEU A 271 7.34 15.89 3.98
C LEU A 271 8.14 14.67 4.43
N GLU A 272 7.45 13.73 5.07
CA GLU A 272 8.04 12.46 5.46
C GLU A 272 7.35 11.30 4.76
N THR A 273 8.16 10.31 4.42
CA THR A 273 7.69 9.05 3.88
C THR A 273 7.84 7.97 4.94
N LEU A 274 6.77 7.24 5.23
CA LEU A 274 6.83 6.04 6.07
C LEU A 274 6.35 4.79 5.34
N HIS A 275 6.82 3.64 5.81
CA HIS A 275 6.25 2.35 5.44
C HIS A 275 5.51 1.73 6.63
N LEU A 276 4.21 1.50 6.50
CA LEU A 276 3.42 0.87 7.56
C LEU A 276 3.63 -0.65 7.54
N ARG A 277 3.81 -1.24 8.73
CA ARG A 277 4.04 -2.68 8.87
C ARG A 277 2.88 -3.49 8.31
N ALA A 278 1.64 -3.07 8.58
CA ALA A 278 0.44 -3.74 8.11
C ALA A 278 0.39 -3.85 6.57
N LEU A 279 0.61 -2.74 5.87
CA LEU A 279 0.64 -2.69 4.40
C LEU A 279 1.80 -3.52 3.84
N LEU A 280 2.96 -3.44 4.49
CA LEU A 280 4.14 -4.22 4.11
C LEU A 280 3.91 -5.72 4.21
N ILE A 281 3.27 -6.19 5.29
CA ILE A 281 2.95 -7.60 5.47
C ILE A 281 1.91 -8.05 4.44
N SER A 282 0.83 -7.29 4.20
CA SER A 282 -0.15 -7.64 3.15
C SER A 282 0.51 -7.74 1.77
N LYS A 283 1.39 -6.80 1.41
CA LYS A 283 2.14 -6.87 0.15
C LYS A 283 3.01 -8.13 0.08
N LEU A 284 3.69 -8.49 1.17
CA LEU A 284 4.52 -9.69 1.23
C LEU A 284 3.69 -10.97 1.10
N MET A 285 2.50 -11.03 1.72
CA MET A 285 1.56 -12.15 1.56
C MET A 285 1.26 -12.38 0.08
N LYS A 286 0.84 -11.33 -0.64
CA LYS A 286 0.54 -11.41 -2.08
C LYS A 286 1.73 -11.86 -2.93
N LEU A 287 2.96 -11.42 -2.59
CA LEU A 287 4.17 -11.85 -3.30
C LEU A 287 4.47 -13.33 -3.04
N MET A 288 4.36 -13.79 -1.79
CA MET A 288 4.59 -15.18 -1.41
C MET A 288 3.52 -16.12 -1.99
N ASP A 289 2.25 -15.72 -1.99
CA ASP A 289 1.15 -16.47 -2.63
C ASP A 289 1.39 -16.66 -4.13
N LYS A 290 1.97 -15.66 -4.81
CA LYS A 290 2.36 -15.72 -6.22
C LYS A 290 3.71 -16.41 -6.48
N LEU A 291 4.39 -16.85 -5.43
CA LEU A 291 5.74 -17.44 -5.49
C LEU A 291 6.81 -16.49 -6.05
N GLU A 292 6.62 -15.18 -5.92
CA GLU A 292 7.56 -14.11 -6.33
C GLU A 292 8.63 -13.87 -5.24
N TYR A 293 9.39 -14.92 -4.93
CA TYR A 293 10.30 -14.94 -3.78
C TYR A 293 11.44 -13.92 -3.84
N ARG A 294 11.94 -13.61 -5.04
CA ARG A 294 13.01 -12.60 -5.21
C ARG A 294 12.56 -11.23 -4.73
N GLN A 295 11.39 -10.78 -5.17
CA GLN A 295 10.84 -9.48 -4.76
C GLN A 295 10.50 -9.47 -3.26
N ALA A 296 9.98 -10.58 -2.73
CA ALA A 296 9.69 -10.70 -1.31
C ALA A 296 10.94 -10.53 -0.45
N ILE A 297 12.02 -11.29 -0.72
CA ILE A 297 13.23 -11.26 0.13
C ILE A 297 13.97 -9.91 0.06
N GLU A 298 14.00 -9.26 -1.10
CA GLU A 298 14.55 -7.92 -1.26
C GLU A 298 13.77 -6.88 -0.47
N LEU A 299 12.43 -6.94 -0.54
CA LEU A 299 11.55 -6.05 0.22
C LEU A 299 11.68 -6.30 1.74
N MET A 300 11.77 -7.56 2.15
CA MET A 300 11.97 -7.94 3.55
C MET A 300 13.31 -7.44 4.08
N ARG A 301 14.40 -7.58 3.32
CA ARG A 301 15.71 -7.03 3.69
C ARG A 301 15.68 -5.50 3.78
N LYS A 302 15.12 -4.83 2.77
CA LYS A 302 15.04 -3.36 2.70
C LYS A 302 14.27 -2.79 3.90
N GLN A 303 13.18 -3.43 4.29
CA GLN A 303 12.28 -2.97 5.36
C GLN A 303 12.50 -3.70 6.70
N ARG A 304 13.55 -4.51 6.81
CA ARG A 304 13.94 -5.26 8.02
C ARG A 304 12.80 -6.12 8.59
N VAL A 305 12.10 -6.84 7.73
CA VAL A 305 11.07 -7.82 8.08
C VAL A 305 11.75 -9.12 8.49
N ASN A 306 11.25 -9.76 9.56
CA ASN A 306 11.74 -11.09 9.95
C ASN A 306 11.54 -12.09 8.79
N MET A 307 12.63 -12.71 8.33
CA MET A 307 12.66 -13.61 7.18
C MET A 307 11.94 -14.95 7.43
N ASN A 308 11.70 -15.33 8.68
CA ASN A 308 10.90 -16.51 9.03
C ASN A 308 9.51 -16.48 8.38
N LEU A 309 8.99 -15.28 8.11
CA LEU A 309 7.70 -15.10 7.44
C LEU A 309 7.62 -15.79 6.06
N LEU A 310 8.75 -15.95 5.35
CA LEU A 310 8.80 -16.68 4.07
C LEU A 310 8.28 -18.12 4.20
N TYR A 311 8.55 -18.75 5.34
CA TYR A 311 8.04 -20.08 5.68
C TYR A 311 6.71 -19.98 6.44
N ASP A 312 6.63 -19.16 7.48
CA ASP A 312 5.49 -19.13 8.41
C ASP A 312 4.17 -18.72 7.76
N HIS A 313 4.23 -17.90 6.71
CA HIS A 313 3.03 -17.49 5.97
C HIS A 313 2.27 -18.70 5.41
N SER A 314 2.97 -19.64 4.75
CA SER A 314 2.37 -20.87 4.22
C SER A 314 3.41 -22.00 4.17
N PRO A 315 3.59 -22.76 5.27
CA PRO A 315 4.61 -23.80 5.37
C PRO A 315 4.53 -24.85 4.26
N GLU A 316 3.33 -25.35 3.97
CA GLU A 316 3.12 -26.38 2.94
C GLU A 316 3.47 -25.86 1.55
N LEU A 317 3.03 -24.63 1.21
CA LEU A 317 3.33 -24.01 -0.08
C LEU A 317 4.84 -23.78 -0.23
N PHE A 318 5.51 -23.28 0.81
CA PHE A 318 6.95 -23.03 0.79
C PHE A 318 7.75 -24.33 0.63
N MET A 319 7.45 -25.37 1.41
CA MET A 319 8.17 -26.65 1.33
C MET A 319 8.00 -27.31 -0.04
N ASN A 320 6.79 -27.26 -0.61
CA ASN A 320 6.52 -27.80 -1.94
C ASN A 320 7.21 -27.01 -3.08
N ASN A 321 7.58 -25.75 -2.84
CA ASN A 321 8.17 -24.86 -3.84
C ASN A 321 9.61 -24.42 -3.51
N MET A 322 10.31 -25.17 -2.65
CA MET A 322 11.64 -24.80 -2.19
C MET A 322 12.67 -24.69 -3.33
N ARG A 323 12.57 -25.55 -4.36
CA ARG A 323 13.42 -25.44 -5.55
C ARG A 323 13.21 -24.10 -6.26
N ARG A 324 11.96 -23.68 -6.43
CA ARG A 324 11.62 -22.39 -7.01
C ARG A 324 12.13 -21.24 -6.16
N PHE A 325 12.05 -21.33 -4.83
CA PHE A 325 12.65 -20.35 -3.92
C PHE A 325 14.15 -20.16 -4.18
N VAL A 326 14.92 -21.25 -4.24
CA VAL A 326 16.37 -21.20 -4.52
C VAL A 326 16.66 -20.61 -5.91
N ASP A 327 15.88 -21.02 -6.92
CA ASP A 327 16.05 -20.58 -8.30
C ASP A 327 15.72 -19.09 -8.50
N GLU A 328 14.60 -18.62 -7.94
CA GLU A 328 14.15 -17.22 -8.01
C GLU A 328 15.04 -16.27 -7.21
N VAL A 329 15.42 -16.65 -5.98
CA VAL A 329 16.29 -15.80 -5.15
C VAL A 329 17.65 -15.63 -5.81
N GLY A 330 18.22 -16.72 -6.35
CA GLY A 330 19.38 -16.68 -7.25
C GLY A 330 20.66 -16.09 -6.65
N ASP A 331 20.72 -15.89 -5.34
CA ASP A 331 21.76 -15.10 -4.66
C ASP A 331 22.06 -15.70 -3.29
N CYS A 332 23.32 -16.08 -3.09
CA CYS A 332 23.74 -16.82 -1.91
C CYS A 332 23.65 -15.98 -0.64
N ASP A 333 23.85 -14.66 -0.71
CA ASP A 333 23.81 -13.79 0.46
C ASP A 333 22.37 -13.68 0.99
N TYR A 334 21.39 -13.63 0.10
CA TYR A 334 19.98 -13.68 0.48
C TYR A 334 19.57 -15.03 1.09
N LEU A 335 20.07 -16.14 0.53
CA LEU A 335 19.83 -17.48 1.10
C LEU A 335 20.47 -17.61 2.49
N ASN A 336 21.73 -17.18 2.65
CA ASN A 336 22.42 -17.14 3.94
C ASN A 336 21.64 -16.29 4.95
N LEU A 337 21.19 -15.09 4.55
CA LEU A 337 20.39 -14.21 5.40
C LEU A 337 19.11 -14.89 5.88
N PHE A 338 18.40 -15.59 4.99
CA PHE A 338 17.23 -16.39 5.36
C PHE A 338 17.59 -17.47 6.37
N ILE A 339 18.54 -18.35 6.04
CA ILE A 339 18.93 -19.49 6.89
C ILE A 339 19.35 -19.03 8.28
N LEU A 340 20.30 -18.09 8.37
CA LEU A 340 20.87 -17.65 9.63
C LEU A 340 19.84 -16.98 10.55
N SER A 341 18.78 -16.40 9.97
CA SER A 341 17.67 -15.79 10.71
C SER A 341 16.59 -16.76 11.20
N LEU A 342 16.62 -18.04 10.77
CA LEU A 342 15.59 -19.02 11.13
C LEU A 342 15.46 -19.18 12.66
N SER A 343 14.22 -19.33 13.12
CA SER A 343 13.85 -19.60 14.50
C SER A 343 12.64 -20.53 14.54
N ASP A 344 12.51 -21.33 15.59
CA ASP A 344 11.36 -22.23 15.75
C ASP A 344 10.04 -21.47 16.07
N GLU A 345 10.12 -20.19 16.46
CA GLU A 345 8.97 -19.32 16.65
C GLU A 345 8.18 -19.10 15.33
N ASP A 346 6.85 -19.18 15.39
CA ASP A 346 5.93 -18.84 14.28
C ASP A 346 5.55 -17.35 14.34
N THR A 347 6.17 -16.57 13.46
CA THR A 347 5.98 -15.12 13.38
C THR A 347 4.57 -14.70 12.99
N THR A 348 3.76 -15.58 12.39
CA THR A 348 2.36 -15.28 12.06
C THR A 348 1.43 -15.35 13.27
N THR A 349 1.87 -15.98 14.36
CA THR A 349 1.12 -16.03 15.62
C THR A 349 1.62 -15.04 16.66
N THR A 350 2.84 -14.53 16.49
CA THR A 350 3.46 -13.56 17.39
C THR A 350 3.53 -12.18 16.73
N LEU A 351 4.63 -11.85 16.06
CA LEU A 351 4.96 -10.53 15.52
C LEU A 351 3.95 -9.99 14.51
N TYR A 352 3.32 -10.87 13.73
CA TYR A 352 2.39 -10.50 12.65
C TYR A 352 0.98 -11.03 12.87
N SER A 353 0.64 -11.43 14.11
CA SER A 353 -0.66 -11.98 14.49
C SER A 353 -1.85 -11.15 14.01
N GLU A 354 -1.76 -9.83 14.07
CA GLU A 354 -2.81 -8.92 13.61
C GLU A 354 -3.08 -9.01 12.10
N ASN A 355 -2.06 -9.32 11.30
CA ASN A 355 -2.20 -9.57 9.85
C ASN A 355 -2.70 -10.99 9.54
N TYR A 356 -2.68 -11.90 10.50
CA TYR A 356 -3.09 -13.30 10.36
C TYR A 356 -4.14 -13.67 11.41
N PRO A 357 -5.30 -12.98 11.46
CA PRO A 357 -6.30 -13.20 12.49
C PRO A 357 -6.75 -14.67 12.56
N GLN A 358 -6.83 -15.36 11.42
CA GLN A 358 -7.23 -16.77 11.31
C GLN A 358 -6.22 -17.77 11.94
N LYS A 359 -4.99 -17.34 12.21
CA LYS A 359 -3.94 -18.16 12.83
C LYS A 359 -3.77 -17.88 14.32
N THR A 360 -4.36 -16.80 14.83
CA THR A 360 -4.29 -16.44 16.24
C THR A 360 -4.89 -17.56 17.12
N GLY A 361 -4.17 -17.96 18.16
CA GLY A 361 -4.59 -19.05 19.07
C GLY A 361 -4.40 -20.49 18.56
N ARG A 362 -3.91 -20.70 17.33
CA ARG A 362 -3.47 -22.02 16.84
C ARG A 362 -1.95 -22.12 16.94
N SER A 363 -1.42 -22.37 18.13
CA SER A 363 -0.02 -22.80 18.23
C SER A 363 0.09 -24.17 17.56
N ARG A 364 0.63 -24.20 16.34
CA ARG A 364 1.08 -25.44 15.69
C ARG A 364 2.43 -25.84 16.26
N GLU A 365 2.58 -25.88 17.58
CA GLU A 365 3.68 -26.60 18.19
C GLU A 365 3.39 -28.09 18.02
N ARG A 366 3.85 -28.66 16.90
CA ARG A 366 3.96 -30.11 16.79
C ARG A 366 5.09 -30.54 17.72
N PRO A 367 4.82 -31.33 18.77
CA PRO A 367 5.87 -31.81 19.65
C PRO A 367 6.81 -32.72 18.84
N GLY A 368 8.05 -32.29 18.61
CA GLY A 368 9.13 -33.16 18.10
C GLY A 368 9.78 -32.76 16.76
N GLU A 369 9.14 -31.96 15.90
CA GLU A 369 9.74 -31.50 14.64
C GLU A 369 10.25 -30.07 14.78
N LYS A 370 11.58 -29.90 14.86
CA LYS A 370 12.19 -28.56 14.87
C LYS A 370 12.10 -27.96 13.47
N LYS A 371 11.24 -26.95 13.31
CA LYS A 371 11.05 -26.17 12.08
C LYS A 371 12.40 -25.81 11.44
N VAL A 372 13.35 -25.33 12.25
CA VAL A 372 14.68 -24.95 11.76
C VAL A 372 15.38 -26.12 11.06
N ASN A 373 15.43 -27.30 11.69
CA ASN A 373 16.13 -28.46 11.15
C ASN A 373 15.48 -28.94 9.85
N MET A 374 14.15 -29.01 9.82
CA MET A 374 13.39 -29.41 8.63
C MET A 374 13.70 -28.51 7.43
N ILE A 375 13.68 -27.17 7.62
CA ILE A 375 13.99 -26.22 6.55
C ILE A 375 15.45 -26.37 6.11
N CYS A 376 16.39 -26.47 7.06
CA CYS A 376 17.82 -26.64 6.78
C CYS A 376 18.10 -27.90 5.94
N GLU A 377 17.54 -29.05 6.33
CA GLU A 377 17.71 -30.32 5.61
C GLU A 377 17.16 -30.28 4.20
N HIS A 378 15.94 -29.75 4.04
CA HIS A 378 15.26 -29.69 2.75
C HIS A 378 15.96 -28.70 1.80
N LEU A 379 16.42 -27.56 2.33
CA LEU A 379 17.13 -26.55 1.55
C LEU A 379 18.50 -27.07 1.11
N ARG A 380 19.22 -27.71 2.01
CA ARG A 380 20.48 -28.40 1.71
C ARG A 380 20.30 -29.45 0.62
N SER A 381 19.32 -30.34 0.77
CA SER A 381 19.02 -31.37 -0.24
C SER A 381 18.66 -30.76 -1.59
N THR A 382 17.94 -29.64 -1.59
CA THR A 382 17.55 -28.92 -2.81
C THR A 382 18.75 -28.31 -3.53
N ILE A 383 19.67 -27.67 -2.79
CA ILE A 383 20.87 -27.05 -3.35
C ILE A 383 21.83 -28.12 -3.88
N LEU A 384 22.07 -29.21 -3.13
CA LEU A 384 22.97 -30.29 -3.54
C LEU A 384 22.49 -31.08 -4.78
N LYS A 385 21.21 -30.97 -5.16
CA LYS A 385 20.65 -31.53 -6.40
C LYS A 385 20.73 -30.56 -7.59
N LEU A 386 21.44 -29.45 -7.45
CA LEU A 386 21.71 -28.52 -8.55
C LEU A 386 22.91 -28.98 -9.38
N GLU A 387 23.09 -28.36 -10.54
CA GLU A 387 24.31 -28.52 -11.34
C GLU A 387 25.56 -28.08 -10.55
N PRO A 388 26.72 -28.74 -10.71
CA PRO A 388 27.91 -28.51 -9.87
C PRO A 388 28.33 -27.03 -9.76
N LYS A 389 28.25 -26.27 -10.86
CA LYS A 389 28.56 -24.83 -10.85
C LYS A 389 27.65 -24.03 -9.90
N ARG A 390 26.37 -24.38 -9.84
CA ARG A 390 25.40 -23.72 -8.95
C ARG A 390 25.55 -24.19 -7.51
N VAL A 391 25.89 -25.47 -7.29
CA VAL A 391 26.25 -25.98 -5.96
C VAL A 391 27.42 -25.17 -5.40
N CYS A 392 28.52 -25.08 -6.15
CA CYS A 392 29.70 -24.28 -5.78
C CYS A 392 29.35 -22.82 -5.47
N ALA A 393 28.51 -22.19 -6.30
CA ALA A 393 28.08 -20.81 -6.11
C ALA A 393 27.23 -20.61 -4.84
N PHE A 394 26.45 -21.62 -4.44
CA PHE A 394 25.56 -21.56 -3.27
C PHE A 394 26.08 -22.31 -2.05
N PHE A 395 27.31 -22.80 -2.09
CA PHE A 395 27.78 -23.74 -1.07
C PHE A 395 27.87 -23.12 0.34
N THR A 396 28.09 -21.82 0.47
CA THR A 396 28.02 -21.15 1.79
C THR A 396 26.62 -21.22 2.40
N ALA A 397 25.56 -21.29 1.59
CA ALA A 397 24.20 -21.54 2.07
C ALA A 397 24.05 -22.99 2.57
N VAL A 398 24.64 -23.96 1.88
CA VAL A 398 24.71 -25.36 2.37
C VAL A 398 25.41 -25.41 3.73
N LEU A 399 26.56 -24.76 3.88
CA LEU A 399 27.29 -24.69 5.15
C LEU A 399 26.47 -24.01 6.25
N SER A 400 25.77 -22.91 5.92
CA SER A 400 24.84 -22.27 6.85
C SER A 400 23.77 -23.23 7.37
N THR A 401 23.26 -24.16 6.55
CA THR A 401 22.26 -25.13 7.02
C THR A 401 22.80 -26.09 8.07
N TYR A 402 24.07 -26.52 7.96
CA TYR A 402 24.73 -27.38 8.95
C TYR A 402 24.96 -26.63 10.27
N ILE A 403 25.43 -25.39 10.18
CA ILE A 403 25.72 -24.56 11.35
C ILE A 403 24.42 -24.16 12.08
N LYS A 404 23.37 -23.85 11.32
CA LYS A 404 22.08 -23.41 11.87
C LYS A 404 21.23 -24.54 12.42
N HIS A 405 21.53 -25.79 12.06
CA HIS A 405 20.89 -26.97 12.62
C HIS A 405 20.99 -26.97 14.16
N ILE A 406 20.00 -27.57 14.84
CA ILE A 406 19.93 -27.63 16.30
C ILE A 406 19.85 -29.09 16.77
N PRO A 407 20.96 -29.69 17.27
CA PRO A 407 22.27 -29.08 17.53
C PRO A 407 23.09 -28.81 16.25
N PRO A 408 24.07 -27.87 16.27
CA PRO A 408 24.92 -27.57 15.12
C PRO A 408 25.72 -28.80 14.66
N MET A 409 25.71 -29.06 13.35
CA MET A 409 26.39 -30.18 12.69
C MET A 409 27.73 -29.73 12.08
N ILE A 410 28.65 -29.24 12.92
CA ILE A 410 29.90 -28.61 12.45
C ILE A 410 30.80 -29.64 11.75
N SER A 411 30.97 -30.82 12.35
CA SER A 411 31.84 -31.88 11.84
C SER A 411 31.34 -32.38 10.46
N GLU A 412 30.05 -32.60 10.31
CA GLU A 412 29.44 -32.98 9.02
C GLU A 412 29.55 -31.86 7.98
N GLY A 413 29.46 -30.60 8.41
CA GLY A 413 29.68 -29.44 7.54
C GLY A 413 31.11 -29.37 7.01
N LEU A 414 32.11 -29.69 7.83
CA LEU A 414 33.53 -29.74 7.42
C LEU A 414 33.82 -30.89 6.45
N VAL A 415 33.23 -32.07 6.69
CA VAL A 415 33.33 -33.21 5.75
C VAL A 415 32.71 -32.84 4.41
N ALA A 416 31.49 -32.30 4.41
CA ALA A 416 30.81 -31.88 3.19
C ALA A 416 31.61 -30.81 2.42
N LEU A 417 32.27 -29.89 3.13
CA LEU A 417 33.14 -28.88 2.55
C LEU A 417 34.30 -29.50 1.78
N HIS A 418 35.02 -30.45 2.39
CA HIS A 418 36.15 -31.11 1.76
C HIS A 418 35.75 -31.95 0.55
N ASP A 419 34.66 -32.72 0.69
CA ASP A 419 34.13 -33.57 -0.36
C ASP A 419 33.69 -32.75 -1.58
N GLU A 420 33.02 -31.62 -1.36
CA GLU A 420 32.57 -30.75 -2.45
C GLU A 420 33.75 -30.02 -3.09
N ALA A 421 34.71 -29.50 -2.30
CA ALA A 421 35.86 -28.79 -2.85
C ALA A 421 36.73 -29.71 -3.73
N SER A 422 36.81 -30.99 -3.39
CA SER A 422 37.56 -32.00 -4.15
C SER A 422 37.00 -32.29 -5.55
N GLN A 423 35.79 -31.83 -5.86
CA GLN A 423 35.18 -31.96 -7.19
C GLN A 423 35.63 -30.88 -8.18
N PHE A 424 36.40 -29.88 -7.74
CA PHE A 424 36.83 -28.74 -8.55
C PHE A 424 38.36 -28.61 -8.60
N ASP A 425 38.89 -28.17 -9.74
CA ASP A 425 40.35 -27.97 -9.92
C ASP A 425 40.92 -26.91 -8.95
N CYS A 426 40.10 -25.94 -8.53
CA CYS A 426 40.47 -24.88 -7.58
C CYS A 426 40.18 -25.24 -6.10
N LYS A 427 40.33 -26.53 -5.74
CA LYS A 427 40.08 -27.07 -4.39
C LYS A 427 40.60 -26.17 -3.27
N ASP A 428 41.90 -25.88 -3.26
CA ASP A 428 42.55 -25.16 -2.14
C ASP A 428 41.96 -23.75 -1.94
N GLU A 429 41.60 -23.07 -3.03
CA GLU A 429 40.98 -21.74 -2.98
C GLU A 429 39.55 -21.81 -2.42
N LEU A 430 38.78 -22.83 -2.82
CA LEU A 430 37.42 -23.05 -2.33
C LEU A 430 37.40 -23.46 -0.86
N GLU A 431 38.28 -24.37 -0.45
CA GLU A 431 38.41 -24.78 0.96
C GLU A 431 38.75 -23.57 1.84
N GLN A 432 39.76 -22.78 1.46
CA GLN A 432 40.11 -21.57 2.21
C GLN A 432 38.96 -20.58 2.27
N LYS A 433 38.23 -20.37 1.16
CA LYS A 433 37.07 -19.47 1.12
C LYS A 433 35.96 -19.94 2.04
N TRP A 434 35.64 -21.23 2.03
CA TRP A 434 34.55 -21.81 2.81
C TRP A 434 34.90 -21.96 4.29
N ILE A 435 36.14 -22.31 4.64
CA ILE A 435 36.63 -22.33 6.02
C ILE A 435 36.56 -20.91 6.62
N ARG A 436 37.02 -19.89 5.87
CA ARG A 436 36.91 -18.49 6.29
C ARG A 436 35.46 -18.07 6.52
N TYR A 437 34.52 -18.60 5.73
CA TYR A 437 33.10 -18.33 5.93
C TYR A 437 32.60 -18.95 7.25
N ILE A 438 32.89 -20.23 7.50
CA ILE A 438 32.48 -20.92 8.73
C ILE A 438 33.09 -20.25 9.97
N SER A 439 34.36 -19.81 9.90
CA SER A 439 35.03 -19.16 11.04
C SER A 439 34.40 -17.84 11.47
N VAL A 440 33.63 -17.17 10.59
CA VAL A 440 32.84 -15.98 10.97
C VAL A 440 31.58 -16.35 11.76
N LEU A 441 31.04 -17.55 11.52
CA LEU A 441 29.77 -18.00 12.11
C LEU A 441 29.94 -18.81 13.39
N VAL A 442 31.07 -19.51 13.54
CA VAL A 442 31.33 -20.47 14.62
C VAL A 442 32.56 -20.04 15.41
N PRO A 443 32.53 -20.06 16.76
CA PRO A 443 33.72 -19.78 17.56
C PRO A 443 34.88 -20.74 17.24
N GLU A 444 36.10 -20.21 17.15
CA GLU A 444 37.31 -20.95 16.77
C GLU A 444 37.52 -22.25 17.57
N LYS A 445 37.23 -22.22 18.87
CA LYS A 445 37.35 -23.41 19.74
C LYS A 445 36.48 -24.57 19.27
N ASN A 446 35.24 -24.30 18.86
CA ASN A 446 34.29 -25.33 18.43
C ASN A 446 34.66 -25.84 17.04
N LEU A 447 35.19 -24.96 16.19
CA LEU A 447 35.68 -25.34 14.86
C LEU A 447 36.89 -26.27 14.98
N PHE A 448 37.84 -25.94 15.86
CA PHE A 448 39.03 -26.75 16.11
C PHE A 448 38.68 -28.12 16.69
N SER A 449 37.75 -28.20 17.65
CA SER A 449 37.31 -29.49 18.19
C SER A 449 36.64 -30.36 17.12
N ALA A 450 35.77 -29.78 16.30
CA ALA A 450 35.11 -30.51 15.22
C ALA A 450 36.11 -31.00 14.16
N ALA A 451 37.11 -30.19 13.81
CA ALA A 451 38.17 -30.59 12.88
C ALA A 451 38.98 -31.80 13.40
N LEU A 452 39.31 -31.81 14.70
CA LEU A 452 40.00 -32.94 15.33
C LEU A 452 39.17 -34.23 15.30
N GLU A 453 37.85 -34.13 15.47
CA GLU A 453 36.94 -35.28 15.39
C GLU A 453 36.88 -35.88 13.98
N THR A 454 36.98 -35.04 12.94
CA THR A 454 36.88 -35.49 11.54
C THR A 454 38.12 -36.17 10.98
N GLY A 455 39.27 -36.10 11.68
CA GLY A 455 40.49 -36.81 11.30
C GLY A 455 41.12 -36.34 9.98
N ASN A 456 42.04 -35.37 10.05
CA ASN A 456 42.88 -34.91 8.92
C ASN A 456 42.13 -34.37 7.68
N ILE A 457 41.01 -33.68 7.90
CA ILE A 457 40.48 -32.71 6.95
C ILE A 457 41.15 -31.35 7.28
N PRO A 458 41.66 -30.60 6.28
CA PRO A 458 42.57 -29.46 6.49
C PRO A 458 42.05 -28.36 7.42
#